data_AF-A0AB39D6C4-F1
#
_entry.id   AF-A0AB39D6C4-F1
#
_cell.length_a   1.000
_cell.length_b   1.000
_cell.length_c   1.000
_cell.angle_alpha   90.00
_cell.angle_beta   90.00
_cell.angle_gamma   90.00
#
_symmetry.space_group_name_H-M   'P 1'
#
loop_
_entity.id
_entity.type
_entity.pdbx_description
1 polymer ?
#
loop_
_entity_poly.entity_id
_entity_poly.type
_entity_poly.pdbx_seq_one_letter_code
_entity_poly.pdbx_strand_id
1 'polypeptide(L)'
;MSDRILTVGELRSHLIGLPDDSVVSFSGGLSFYRFKRWGDDEVVLEFGEPQADLSPEFKRRNPHVKVAFIDVDSPVNSDGSISVTVR
;
A
#
# COMPACT_ATOMS: atom_id res chain seq x y z
N MET A 1 14.69 -11.57 1.04
CA MET A 1 13.27 -11.90 1.25
C MET A 1 12.69 -12.16 -0.12
N SER A 2 12.14 -13.35 -0.38
CA SER A 2 11.48 -13.61 -1.66
C SER A 2 10.30 -12.66 -1.79
N ASP A 3 10.24 -11.88 -2.87
CA ASP A 3 9.04 -11.16 -3.24
C ASP A 3 7.95 -12.21 -3.47
N ARG A 4 7.06 -12.37 -2.49
CA ARG A 4 5.92 -13.27 -2.61
C ARG A 4 4.96 -12.62 -3.60
N ILE A 5 4.96 -13.14 -4.82
CA ILE A 5 3.93 -12.86 -5.82
C ILE A 5 2.64 -13.53 -5.33
N LEU A 6 1.53 -12.78 -5.35
CA LEU A 6 0.19 -13.30 -5.07
C LEU A 6 -0.60 -13.28 -6.37
N THR A 7 -1.02 -14.44 -6.84
CA THR A 7 -1.87 -14.56 -8.03
C THR A 7 -3.35 -14.31 -7.68
N VAL A 8 -4.16 -14.00 -8.70
CA VAL A 8 -5.63 -13.87 -8.53
C VAL A 8 -6.26 -15.17 -8.02
N GLY A 9 -5.73 -16.33 -8.43
CA GLY A 9 -6.21 -17.64 -7.99
C GLY A 9 -5.94 -17.90 -6.50
N GLU A 10 -4.77 -17.51 -6.00
CA GLU A 10 -4.43 -17.61 -4.58
C GLU A 10 -5.27 -16.65 -3.74
N LEU A 11 -5.44 -15.39 -4.18
CA LEU A 11 -6.31 -14.44 -3.51
C LEU A 11 -7.74 -14.99 -3.40
N ARG A 12 -8.29 -15.52 -4.50
CA ARG A 12 -9.60 -16.18 -4.48
C ARG A 12 -9.64 -17.29 -3.44
N SER A 13 -8.62 -18.16 -3.43
CA SER A 13 -8.53 -19.29 -2.50
C SER A 13 -8.51 -18.86 -1.04
N HIS A 14 -7.84 -17.75 -0.71
CA HIS A 14 -7.82 -17.18 0.63
C HIS A 14 -9.15 -16.60 1.09
N LEU A 15 -10.02 -16.19 0.16
CA LEU A 15 -11.32 -15.61 0.46
C LEU A 15 -12.46 -16.65 0.46
N ILE A 16 -12.19 -17.90 0.02
CA ILE A 16 -13.19 -18.97 0.04
C ILE A 16 -13.69 -19.19 1.48
N GLY A 17 -15.02 -19.19 1.65
CA GLY A 17 -15.68 -19.44 2.92
C GLY A 17 -15.97 -18.18 3.75
N LEU A 18 -15.51 -17.01 3.31
CA LEU A 18 -15.96 -15.74 3.86
C LEU A 18 -17.31 -15.35 3.23
N PRO A 19 -18.25 -14.78 4.01
CA PRO A 19 -19.49 -14.20 3.48
C PRO A 19 -19.23 -13.13 2.42
N ASP A 20 -20.09 -13.06 1.39
CA ASP A 20 -19.97 -12.08 0.29
C ASP A 20 -20.07 -10.62 0.78
N ASP A 21 -20.70 -10.37 1.92
CA ASP A 21 -20.83 -9.07 2.56
C ASP A 21 -19.69 -8.76 3.55
N SER A 22 -18.69 -9.63 3.65
CA SER A 22 -17.52 -9.40 4.49
C SER A 22 -16.71 -8.19 3.99
N VAL A 23 -16.40 -7.28 4.89
CA VAL A 23 -15.57 -6.11 4.59
C VAL A 23 -14.09 -6.50 4.60
N VAL A 24 -13.40 -6.29 3.47
CA VAL A 24 -11.94 -6.38 3.40
C VAL A 24 -11.35 -5.05 3.84
N SER A 25 -10.56 -5.08 4.93
CA SER A 25 -9.85 -3.90 5.46
C SER A 25 -8.34 -4.04 5.26
N PHE A 26 -7.67 -2.92 4.99
CA PHE A 26 -6.21 -2.88 4.90
C PHE A 26 -5.62 -2.31 6.19
N SER A 27 -4.54 -2.94 6.68
CA SER A 27 -3.83 -2.44 7.85
C SER A 27 -3.11 -1.13 7.52
N GLY A 28 -2.94 -0.27 8.52
CA GLY A 28 -2.23 1.01 8.36
C GLY A 28 -3.09 2.16 7.83
N GLY A 29 -4.42 2.05 7.92
CA GLY A 29 -5.34 3.12 7.51
C GLY A 29 -5.52 3.27 6.01
N LEU A 30 -5.06 2.28 5.22
CA LEU A 30 -5.17 2.32 3.77
C LEU A 30 -6.59 2.03 3.30
N SER A 31 -7.00 2.71 2.24
CA SER A 31 -8.31 2.55 1.62
C SER A 31 -8.20 1.89 0.24
N PHE A 32 -9.19 1.07 -0.10
CA PHE A 32 -9.33 0.55 -1.46
C PHE A 32 -9.56 1.71 -2.43
N TYR A 33 -8.79 1.77 -3.52
CA TYR A 33 -9.13 2.63 -4.65
C TYR A 33 -9.67 1.82 -5.83
N ARG A 34 -8.82 1.00 -6.48
CA ARG A 34 -9.24 0.15 -7.60
C ARG A 34 -8.28 -0.98 -7.88
N PHE A 35 -8.77 -1.98 -8.60
CA PHE A 35 -7.93 -2.90 -9.35
C PHE A 35 -7.68 -2.35 -10.76
N LYS A 36 -6.42 -2.26 -11.16
CA LYS A 36 -5.99 -1.81 -12.49
C LYS A 36 -5.27 -2.94 -13.19
N ARG A 37 -5.73 -3.29 -14.39
CA ARG A 37 -4.99 -4.23 -15.26
C ARG A 37 -3.71 -3.57 -15.75
N TRP A 38 -2.61 -4.29 -15.64
CA TRP A 38 -1.29 -3.91 -16.14
C TRP A 38 -0.81 -5.01 -17.09
N GLY A 39 -0.71 -4.71 -18.38
CA GLY A 39 -0.42 -5.74 -19.39
C GLY A 39 -1.47 -6.87 -19.41
N ASP A 40 -1.06 -8.03 -19.91
CA ASP A 40 -1.97 -9.15 -20.16
C ASP A 40 -2.20 -10.02 -18.90
N ASP A 41 -1.20 -10.14 -18.02
CA ASP A 41 -1.19 -11.12 -16.93
C ASP A 41 -1.05 -10.51 -15.52
N GLU A 42 -1.09 -9.18 -15.37
CA GLU A 42 -0.90 -8.50 -14.09
C GLU A 42 -2.10 -7.61 -13.72
N VAL A 43 -2.45 -7.62 -12.43
CA VAL A 43 -3.44 -6.71 -11.85
C VAL A 43 -2.80 -6.04 -10.64
N VAL A 44 -2.87 -4.72 -10.61
CA VAL A 44 -2.37 -3.88 -9.53
C VAL A 44 -3.54 -3.44 -8.66
N LEU A 45 -3.42 -3.62 -7.35
CA LEU A 45 -4.29 -2.97 -6.37
C LEU A 45 -3.72 -1.58 -6.05
N GLU A 46 -4.45 -0.54 -6.42
CA GLU A 46 -4.12 0.84 -6.04
C GLU A 46 -4.86 1.21 -4.74
N PHE A 47 -4.15 1.91 -3.84
CA PHE A 47 -4.70 2.47 -2.60
C PHE A 47 -5.14 3.92 -2.81
N GLY A 48 -6.04 4.42 -1.96
CA GLY A 48 -6.53 5.81 -2.02
C GLY A 48 -5.51 6.83 -1.55
N GLU A 49 -4.52 6.42 -0.75
CA GLU A 49 -3.55 7.30 -0.11
C GLU A 49 -2.38 7.65 -1.05
N PRO A 50 -1.88 8.90 -1.03
CA PRO A 50 -0.66 9.26 -1.74
C PRO A 50 0.54 8.45 -1.25
N GLN A 51 1.38 8.07 -2.20
CA GLN A 51 2.61 7.33 -1.95
C GLN A 51 3.81 8.24 -2.18
N ALA A 52 4.78 8.23 -1.27
CA ALA A 52 6.01 8.98 -1.41
C ALA A 52 7.13 8.11 -1.98
N ASP A 53 7.87 8.62 -2.97
CA ASP A 53 9.18 8.04 -3.28
C ASP A 53 10.17 8.42 -2.17
N LEU A 54 10.93 7.42 -1.73
CA LEU A 54 11.88 7.59 -0.63
C LEU A 54 13.26 7.93 -1.18
N SER A 55 13.93 8.89 -0.53
CA SER A 55 15.27 9.31 -0.95
C SER A 55 16.27 8.15 -0.87
N PRO A 56 17.32 8.13 -1.72
CA PRO A 56 18.35 7.08 -1.67
C PRO A 56 19.02 6.97 -0.29
N GLU A 57 19.23 8.10 0.38
CA GLU A 57 19.79 8.12 1.73
C GLU A 57 18.86 7.43 2.74
N PHE A 58 17.56 7.72 2.68
CA PHE A 58 16.57 7.09 3.55
C PHE A 58 16.49 5.59 3.29
N LYS A 59 16.43 5.16 2.02
CA LYS A 59 16.42 3.74 1.62
C LYS A 59 17.67 3.01 2.12
N ARG A 60 18.86 3.64 2.06
CA ARG A 60 20.11 3.07 2.57
C ARG A 60 20.10 2.88 4.09
N ARG A 61 19.51 3.83 4.84
CA ARG A 61 19.39 3.75 6.30
C ARG A 61 18.29 2.81 6.76
N ASN A 62 17.26 2.60 5.91
CA ASN A 62 16.09 1.81 6.21
C ASN A 62 15.81 0.80 5.07
N PRO A 63 16.69 -0.21 4.88
CA PRO A 63 16.61 -1.12 3.72
C PRO A 63 15.35 -1.99 3.69
N HIS A 64 14.60 -2.04 4.80
CA HIS A 64 13.35 -2.79 4.92
C HIS A 64 12.11 -1.94 4.60
N VAL A 65 12.26 -0.62 4.38
CA VAL A 65 11.15 0.27 4.03
C VAL A 65 11.10 0.42 2.51
N LYS A 66 10.07 -0.17 1.89
CA LYS A 66 9.86 -0.11 0.43
C LYS A 66 9.06 1.12 -0.02
N VAL A 67 8.05 1.53 0.75
CA VAL A 67 7.14 2.64 0.43
C VAL A 67 6.69 3.33 1.72
N ALA A 68 6.41 4.63 1.65
CA ALA A 68 5.67 5.34 2.70
C ALA A 68 4.36 5.88 2.14
N PHE A 69 3.30 5.75 2.94
CA PHE A 69 1.99 6.33 2.65
C PHE A 69 1.87 7.64 3.42
N ILE A 70 1.31 8.64 2.77
CA ILE A 70 1.09 9.96 3.35
C ILE A 70 -0.34 10.01 3.85
N ASP A 71 -0.49 10.25 5.13
CA ASP A 71 -1.76 10.68 5.69
C ASP A 71 -2.02 12.13 5.26
N VAL A 72 -3.03 12.35 4.43
CA VAL A 72 -3.38 13.67 3.88
C VAL A 72 -4.08 14.57 4.91
N ASP A 73 -4.58 13.98 6.00
CA ASP A 73 -5.17 14.73 7.11
C ASP A 73 -4.12 15.12 8.15
N SER A 74 -2.87 14.65 8.00
CA SER A 74 -1.78 15.03 8.88
C SER A 74 -1.39 16.51 8.68
N PRO A 75 -1.13 17.24 9.78
CA PRO A 75 -0.81 18.66 9.69
C PRO A 75 0.46 18.90 8.88
N VAL A 76 0.36 19.79 7.89
CA VAL A 76 1.50 20.28 7.12
C VAL A 76 2.26 21.29 7.97
N ASN A 77 3.58 21.13 8.08
CA ASN A 77 4.44 22.08 8.77
C ASN A 77 4.43 23.44 8.07
N SER A 78 4.83 24.48 8.78
CA SER A 78 4.83 25.86 8.28
C SER A 78 5.72 26.09 7.05
N ASP A 79 6.67 25.19 6.80
CA ASP A 79 7.56 25.17 5.65
C ASP A 79 7.03 24.33 4.47
N GLY A 80 5.81 23.81 4.57
CA GLY A 80 5.19 22.94 3.56
C GLY A 80 5.61 21.47 3.63
N SER A 81 6.44 21.08 4.60
CA SER A 81 6.82 19.69 4.80
C SER A 81 5.75 18.88 5.54
N ILE A 82 5.68 17.57 5.29
CA ILE A 82 4.80 16.64 6.02
C ILE A 82 5.65 15.78 6.96
N SER A 83 5.31 15.76 8.25
CA SER A 83 5.95 14.91 9.24
C SER A 83 5.37 13.51 9.20
N VAL A 84 6.06 12.57 8.55
CA VAL A 84 5.67 11.17 8.53
C VAL A 84 6.20 10.46 9.79
N THR A 85 5.30 9.94 10.62
CA THR A 85 5.67 9.10 11.77
C THR A 85 5.74 7.65 11.33
N VAL A 86 6.94 7.07 11.31
CA VAL A 86 7.13 5.63 11.12
C VAL A 86 7.00 4.96 12.50
N ARG A 87 5.98 4.13 12.69
CA ARG A 87 5.78 3.34 13.92
C ARG A 87 6.55 2.01 13.85
#